data_AF-A0A8D8R783-F1
#
_entry.id   AF-A0A8D8R783-F1
#
_cell.length_a   1.000
_cell.length_b   1.000
_cell.length_c   1.000
_cell.angle_alpha   90.00
_cell.angle_beta   90.00
_cell.angle_gamma   90.00
#
_symmetry.space_group_name_H-M   'P 1'
#
loop_
_entity.id
_entity.type
_entity.pdbx_description
1 polymer ?
#
loop_
_entity_poly.entity_id
_entity_poly.type
_entity_poly.pdbx_seq_one_letter_code
_entity_poly.pdbx_strand_id
1 'polypeptide(L)'
;MPMKIVPGWNIEIWEFPETRGEDVVNIVTIIGRAIGVENINEGDIQVAHRVDLMNKDRGGKHRPIIVHMGSRYIRNKWLQKYRDFRRAKSSGKLSAKDISNSLPDSAVYLNEHITVKRKLLLKEAKTFAREKNIKFVWVKDGFILMKKNENDHRVQKISTADELEKYKRNF
;
A
#
# COMPACT_ATOMS: atom_id res chain seq x y z
N MET A 1 24.01 12.41 -4.79
CA MET A 1 23.00 12.81 -3.78
C MET A 1 21.89 11.78 -3.78
N PRO A 2 21.40 11.26 -2.64
CA PRO A 2 20.27 10.34 -2.67
C PRO A 2 19.01 11.12 -3.11
N MET A 3 18.33 10.60 -4.13
CA MET A 3 17.10 11.16 -4.66
C MET A 3 16.06 11.24 -3.54
N LYS A 4 15.69 12.45 -3.12
CA LYS A 4 14.58 12.67 -2.18
C LYS A 4 13.29 12.36 -2.93
N ILE A 5 12.82 11.13 -2.79
CA ILE A 5 11.53 10.70 -3.31
C ILE A 5 10.45 11.50 -2.57
N VAL A 6 9.83 12.48 -3.24
CA VAL A 6 8.70 13.22 -2.70
C VAL A 6 7.46 12.31 -2.80
N PRO A 7 6.74 12.02 -1.71
CA PRO A 7 5.68 10.99 -1.67
C PRO A 7 4.38 11.35 -2.40
N GLY A 8 4.42 12.23 -3.41
CA GLY A 8 3.22 12.72 -4.08
C GLY A 8 2.39 11.58 -4.65
N TRP A 9 2.97 10.73 -5.49
CA TRP A 9 2.22 9.79 -6.34
C TRP A 9 2.76 8.36 -6.32
N ASN A 10 3.32 7.93 -5.19
CA ASN A 10 4.05 6.65 -5.15
C ASN A 10 3.21 5.50 -4.58
N ILE A 11 3.50 4.30 -5.06
CA ILE A 11 3.02 3.02 -4.51
C ILE A 11 4.21 2.26 -3.94
N GLU A 12 3.99 1.56 -2.83
CA GLU A 12 4.91 0.56 -2.30
C GLU A 12 4.34 -0.83 -2.56
N ILE A 13 5.15 -1.71 -3.15
CA ILE A 13 4.84 -3.13 -3.31
C ILE A 13 5.70 -3.92 -2.35
N TRP A 14 5.07 -4.69 -1.48
CA TRP A 14 5.71 -5.48 -0.44
C TRP A 14 5.52 -6.98 -0.67
N GLU A 15 6.49 -7.76 -0.21
CA GLU A 15 6.52 -9.24 -0.25
C GLU A 15 6.54 -9.87 -1.65
N PHE A 16 6.74 -9.07 -2.71
CA PHE A 16 6.98 -9.64 -4.03
C PHE A 16 8.37 -10.32 -4.07
N PRO A 17 8.47 -11.62 -4.44
CA PRO A 17 9.73 -12.36 -4.45
C PRO A 17 10.83 -11.66 -5.25
N GLU A 18 12.07 -11.74 -4.77
CA GLU A 18 13.25 -11.27 -5.50
C GLU A 18 13.77 -12.37 -6.41
N THR A 19 14.08 -12.01 -7.67
CA THR A 19 14.70 -12.91 -8.65
C THR A 19 15.99 -12.32 -9.19
N ARG A 20 16.94 -13.19 -9.59
CA ARG A 20 18.22 -12.75 -10.15
C ARG A 20 18.00 -12.10 -11.52
N GLY A 21 18.53 -10.88 -11.70
CA GLY A 21 18.38 -10.15 -12.96
C GLY A 21 16.95 -9.63 -13.19
N GLU A 22 16.22 -9.32 -12.11
CA GLU A 22 14.85 -8.83 -12.20
C GLU A 22 14.71 -7.53 -12.99
N ASP A 23 13.76 -7.50 -13.93
CA ASP A 23 13.24 -6.27 -14.51
C ASP A 23 12.08 -5.77 -13.65
N VAL A 24 12.38 -4.80 -12.78
CA VAL A 24 11.42 -4.26 -11.81
C VAL A 24 10.27 -3.53 -12.49
N VAL A 25 10.50 -2.88 -13.64
CA VAL A 25 9.43 -2.19 -14.38
C VAL A 25 8.47 -3.20 -15.00
N ASN A 26 9.00 -4.28 -15.58
CA ASN A 26 8.18 -5.38 -16.07
C ASN A 26 7.41 -6.07 -14.93
N ILE A 27 8.03 -6.30 -13.76
CA ILE A 27 7.36 -6.83 -12.56
C ILE A 27 6.15 -5.96 -12.18
N VAL A 28 6.34 -4.65 -12.09
CA VAL A 28 5.24 -3.72 -11.77
C VAL A 28 4.14 -3.80 -12.84
N THR A 29 4.52 -3.90 -14.11
CA THR A 29 3.59 -4.02 -15.25
C THR A 29 2.72 -5.28 -15.15
N ILE A 30 3.32 -6.45 -14.89
CA ILE A 30 2.56 -7.71 -14.72
C ILE A 30 1.70 -7.71 -13.46
N ILE A 31 2.14 -7.06 -12.37
CA ILE A 31 1.32 -6.85 -11.17
C ILE A 31 0.09 -6.00 -11.52
N GLY A 32 0.28 -4.90 -12.25
CA GLY A 32 -0.80 -4.04 -12.72
C GLY A 32 -1.84 -4.81 -13.53
N ARG A 33 -1.39 -5.65 -14.47
CA ARG A 33 -2.26 -6.52 -15.26
C ARG A 33 -3.02 -7.53 -14.38
N ALA A 34 -2.33 -8.18 -13.43
CA ALA A 34 -2.93 -9.16 -12.53
C ALA A 34 -4.07 -8.56 -11.68
N ILE A 35 -3.97 -7.28 -11.30
CA ILE A 35 -5.05 -6.57 -10.57
C ILE A 35 -6.08 -5.91 -11.50
N GLY A 36 -6.02 -6.13 -12.82
CA GLY A 36 -7.00 -5.62 -13.79
C GLY A 36 -6.75 -4.18 -14.28
N VAL A 37 -5.49 -3.74 -14.34
CA VAL A 37 -5.06 -2.54 -15.06
C VAL A 37 -4.62 -2.94 -16.47
N GLU A 38 -5.52 -2.82 -17.44
CA GLU A 38 -5.32 -3.33 -18.82
C GLU A 38 -4.48 -2.39 -19.69
N ASN A 39 -4.72 -1.07 -19.59
CA ASN A 39 -4.03 -0.05 -20.39
C ASN A 39 -3.01 0.70 -19.52
N ILE A 40 -1.81 0.14 -19.40
CA ILE A 40 -0.65 0.81 -18.77
C ILE A 40 0.12 1.51 -19.89
N ASN A 41 0.05 2.83 -19.91
CA ASN A 41 0.68 3.65 -20.95
C ASN A 41 2.14 3.98 -20.61
N GLU A 42 2.89 4.42 -21.63
CA GLU A 42 4.19 5.03 -21.40
C GLU A 42 4.05 6.24 -20.44
N GLY A 43 4.93 6.30 -19.45
CA GLY A 43 4.90 7.35 -18.41
C GLY A 43 3.96 7.08 -17.23
N ASP A 44 3.07 6.08 -17.29
CA ASP A 44 2.26 5.69 -16.11
C ASP A 44 3.14 5.19 -14.97
N ILE A 45 4.19 4.43 -15.31
CA ILE A 45 5.27 4.01 -14.41
C ILE A 45 6.49 4.83 -14.80
N GLN A 46 6.84 5.84 -14.00
CA GLN A 46 7.99 6.70 -14.28
C GLN A 46 9.30 6.08 -13.78
N VAL A 47 9.26 5.49 -12.59
CA VAL A 47 10.43 4.83 -11.97
C VAL A 47 9.93 3.66 -11.12
N ALA A 48 10.61 2.52 -11.19
CA ALA A 48 10.41 1.40 -10.28
C ALA A 48 11.75 0.81 -9.85
N HIS A 49 11.96 0.64 -8.54
CA HIS A 49 13.18 0.06 -7.99
C HIS A 49 12.94 -0.57 -6.62
N ARG A 50 13.76 -1.55 -6.25
CA ARG A 50 13.84 -2.06 -4.88
C ARG A 50 14.47 -1.02 -3.97
N VAL A 51 14.01 -0.92 -2.73
CA VAL A 51 14.67 -0.12 -1.69
C VAL A 51 15.09 -0.99 -0.53
N ASP A 52 16.29 -0.73 -0.01
CA ASP A 52 16.77 -1.41 1.19
C ASP A 52 15.97 -0.95 2.41
N LEU A 53 15.71 -1.90 3.29
CA LEU A 53 15.04 -1.63 4.54
C LEU A 53 16.07 -1.14 5.55
N MET A 54 15.82 0.05 6.09
CA MET A 54 16.69 0.69 7.09
C MET A 54 16.84 -0.13 8.38
N ASN A 55 15.95 -1.11 8.60
CA ASN A 55 15.98 -1.99 9.76
C ASN A 55 15.66 -3.42 9.31
N LYS A 56 16.69 -4.27 9.20
CA LYS A 56 16.58 -5.63 8.64
C LYS A 56 15.66 -6.53 9.49
N ASP A 57 15.62 -6.32 10.80
CA ASP A 57 14.78 -7.08 11.74
C ASP A 57 13.29 -6.72 11.67
N ARG A 58 12.94 -5.59 11.04
CA ARG A 58 11.55 -5.16 10.83
C ARG A 58 11.07 -5.43 9.41
N GLY A 59 11.89 -6.10 8.60
CA GLY A 59 11.70 -6.18 7.17
C GLY A 59 10.86 -7.37 6.71
N GLY A 60 10.19 -7.17 5.59
CA GLY A 60 9.62 -8.25 4.81
C GLY A 60 10.70 -9.21 4.32
N LYS A 61 10.30 -10.42 3.88
CA LYS A 61 11.26 -11.41 3.34
C LYS A 61 12.00 -10.88 2.11
N HIS A 62 11.40 -9.91 1.43
CA HIS A 62 11.87 -9.30 0.20
C HIS A 62 11.92 -7.79 0.33
N ARG A 63 12.90 -7.15 -0.29
CA ARG A 63 13.01 -5.69 -0.37
C ARG A 63 11.77 -5.13 -1.09
N PRO A 64 11.10 -4.10 -0.54
CA PRO A 64 9.93 -3.54 -1.20
C PRO A 64 10.32 -2.83 -2.50
N ILE A 65 9.40 -2.82 -3.46
CA ILE A 65 9.52 -2.03 -4.68
C ILE A 65 8.80 -0.70 -4.44
N ILE A 66 9.50 0.40 -4.69
CA ILE A 66 8.89 1.73 -4.76
C ILE A 66 8.63 2.06 -6.22
N VAL A 67 7.38 2.44 -6.50
CA VAL A 67 6.94 2.85 -7.83
C VAL A 67 6.55 4.31 -7.81
N HIS A 68 7.19 5.12 -8.65
CA HIS A 68 6.77 6.49 -8.93
C HIS A 68 5.79 6.48 -10.10
N MET A 69 4.53 6.84 -9.83
CA MET A 69 3.49 6.85 -10.86
C MET A 69 3.43 8.21 -11.55
N GLY A 70 3.06 8.22 -12.84
CA GLY A 70 2.95 9.44 -13.65
C GLY A 70 1.95 10.48 -13.15
N SER A 71 0.99 10.08 -12.31
CA SER A 71 0.09 11.02 -11.63
C SER A 71 -0.58 10.41 -10.40
N ARG A 72 -1.17 11.27 -9.56
CA ARG A 72 -2.05 10.87 -8.45
C ARG A 72 -3.22 10.02 -8.92
N TYR A 73 -3.77 10.34 -10.10
CA TYR A 73 -4.90 9.61 -10.68
C TYR A 73 -4.51 8.16 -10.98
N ILE A 74 -3.37 7.95 -11.65
CA ILE A 74 -2.87 6.61 -11.97
C ILE A 74 -2.58 5.83 -10.69
N ARG A 75 -1.89 6.42 -9.70
CA ARG A 75 -1.68 5.81 -8.39
C ARG A 75 -3.00 5.35 -7.74
N ASN A 76 -4.01 6.22 -7.73
CA ASN A 76 -5.31 5.92 -7.14
C ASN A 76 -6.07 4.82 -7.90
N LYS A 77 -5.98 4.81 -9.24
CA LYS A 77 -6.53 3.75 -10.10
C LYS A 77 -5.96 2.38 -9.73
N TRP A 78 -4.64 2.28 -9.58
CA TRP A 78 -3.97 1.03 -9.20
C TRP A 78 -4.38 0.55 -7.81
N LEU A 79 -4.38 1.43 -6.81
CA LEU A 79 -4.79 1.08 -5.44
C LEU A 79 -6.26 0.68 -5.36
N GLN A 80 -7.13 1.30 -6.18
CA GLN A 80 -8.54 0.92 -6.27
C GLN A 80 -8.70 -0.46 -6.90
N LYS A 81 -8.04 -0.71 -8.05
CA LYS A 81 -8.04 -2.01 -8.73
C LYS A 81 -7.53 -3.14 -7.85
N TYR A 82 -6.48 -2.90 -7.08
CA TYR A 82 -6.00 -3.84 -6.06
C TYR A 82 -7.04 -4.16 -4.98
N ARG A 83 -7.78 -3.15 -4.49
CA ARG A 83 -8.87 -3.37 -3.51
C ARG A 83 -10.01 -4.18 -4.12
N ASP A 84 -10.37 -3.90 -5.36
CA ASP A 84 -11.45 -4.60 -6.06
C ASP A 84 -11.07 -6.05 -6.36
N PHE A 85 -9.84 -6.29 -6.81
CA PHE A 85 -9.28 -7.64 -6.96
C PHE A 85 -9.39 -8.44 -5.65
N ARG A 86 -8.97 -7.85 -4.53
CA ARG A 86 -9.03 -8.51 -3.22
C ARG A 86 -10.45 -8.78 -2.74
N ARG A 87 -11.42 -7.94 -3.10
CA ARG A 87 -12.84 -8.16 -2.76
C ARG A 87 -13.46 -9.27 -3.61
N ALA A 88 -13.07 -9.35 -4.89
CA ALA A 88 -13.57 -10.36 -5.81
C ALA A 88 -12.97 -11.76 -5.53
N LYS A 89 -11.74 -11.81 -5.02
CA LYS A 89 -11.06 -13.09 -4.75
C LYS A 89 -11.46 -13.67 -3.40
N SER A 90 -11.84 -14.95 -3.39
CA SER A 90 -12.27 -15.68 -2.18
C SER A 90 -11.24 -15.67 -1.05
N SER A 91 -9.95 -15.71 -1.37
CA SER A 91 -8.87 -15.64 -0.37
C SER A 91 -8.67 -14.25 0.25
N GLY A 92 -9.27 -13.20 -0.34
CA GLY A 92 -9.10 -11.82 0.10
C GLY A 92 -7.71 -11.22 -0.14
N LYS A 93 -6.84 -11.90 -0.90
CA LYS A 93 -5.39 -11.59 -1.03
C LYS A 93 -4.89 -11.78 -2.46
N LEU A 94 -4.08 -10.84 -2.93
CA LEU A 94 -3.19 -11.04 -4.08
C LEU A 94 -2.00 -11.89 -3.64
N SER A 95 -1.70 -12.97 -4.36
CA SER A 95 -0.47 -13.74 -4.17
C SER A 95 0.44 -13.66 -5.39
N ALA A 96 1.73 -13.94 -5.22
CA ALA A 96 2.70 -13.91 -6.32
C ALA A 96 2.34 -14.92 -7.41
N LYS A 97 1.68 -16.03 -7.05
CA LYS A 97 1.14 -17.00 -7.99
C LYS A 97 0.02 -16.45 -8.89
N ASP A 98 -0.76 -15.47 -8.43
CA ASP A 98 -1.74 -14.76 -9.28
C ASP A 98 -1.07 -13.91 -10.37
N ILE A 99 0.18 -13.49 -10.12
CA ILE A 99 0.95 -12.63 -11.02
C ILE A 99 1.73 -13.48 -12.01
N SER A 100 2.28 -14.62 -11.56
CA SER A 100 2.94 -15.60 -12.41
C SER A 100 2.90 -16.99 -11.77
N ASN A 101 2.48 -17.99 -12.52
CA ASN A 101 2.39 -19.39 -12.07
C ASN A 101 3.73 -19.99 -11.60
N SER A 102 4.85 -19.40 -12.04
CA SER A 102 6.21 -19.80 -11.65
C SER A 102 6.64 -19.29 -10.27
N LEU A 103 5.89 -18.36 -9.68
CA LEU A 103 6.19 -17.77 -8.38
C LEU A 103 5.54 -18.56 -7.23
N PRO A 104 6.12 -18.48 -6.01
CA PRO A 104 5.52 -19.11 -4.83
C PRO A 104 4.14 -18.52 -4.51
N ASP A 105 3.31 -19.30 -3.83
CA ASP A 105 2.03 -18.80 -3.31
C ASP A 105 2.24 -17.98 -2.02
N SER A 106 2.82 -16.80 -2.18
CA SER A 106 3.07 -15.83 -1.10
C SER A 106 2.27 -14.56 -1.33
N ALA A 107 1.75 -13.95 -0.27
CA ALA A 107 0.97 -12.72 -0.38
C ALA A 107 1.81 -11.55 -0.92
N VAL A 108 1.19 -10.69 -1.73
CA VAL A 108 1.78 -9.46 -2.27
C VAL A 108 0.90 -8.28 -1.87
N TYR A 109 1.51 -7.21 -1.37
CA TYR A 109 0.76 -6.05 -0.85
C TYR A 109 1.08 -4.78 -1.61
N LEU A 110 0.05 -4.09 -2.06
CA LEU A 110 0.16 -2.75 -2.66
C LEU A 110 -0.35 -1.71 -1.67
N ASN A 111 0.49 -0.71 -1.38
CA ASN A 111 0.22 0.34 -0.40
C ASN A 111 0.47 1.73 -1.00
N GLU A 112 -0.27 2.74 -0.52
CA GLU A 112 0.08 4.15 -0.78
C GLU A 112 1.36 4.49 -0.01
N HIS A 113 2.36 5.06 -0.69
CA HIS A 113 3.58 5.50 -0.03
C HIS A 113 3.31 6.81 0.73
N ILE A 114 3.37 6.74 2.06
CA ILE A 114 3.21 7.91 2.95
C ILE A 114 4.51 8.21 3.70
N THR A 115 4.63 9.46 4.17
CA THR A 115 5.80 9.90 4.94
C THR A 115 5.99 9.08 6.22
N VAL A 116 7.22 9.02 6.72
CA VAL A 116 7.54 8.35 7.99
C VAL A 116 6.66 8.84 9.15
N LYS A 117 6.45 10.15 9.27
CA LYS A 117 5.53 10.75 10.26
C LYS A 117 4.12 10.16 10.18
N ARG A 118 3.59 9.98 8.95
CA ARG A 118 2.27 9.36 8.75
C ARG A 118 2.28 7.85 9.00
N LYS A 119 3.37 7.13 8.69
CA LYS A 119 3.51 5.71 9.05
C LYS A 119 3.47 5.51 10.57
N LEU A 120 4.11 6.40 11.34
CA LEU A 120 4.06 6.39 12.81
C LEU A 120 2.64 6.63 13.33
N LEU A 121 1.97 7.67 12.83
CA LEU A 121 0.57 7.96 13.19
C LEU A 121 -0.37 6.80 12.81
N LEU A 122 -0.16 6.17 11.65
CA LEU A 122 -0.95 5.00 11.22
C LEU A 122 -0.74 3.82 12.15
N LYS A 123 0.50 3.58 12.60
CA LYS A 123 0.80 2.52 13.57
C LYS A 123 0.03 2.75 14.86
N GLU A 124 0.07 3.97 15.38
CA GLU A 124 -0.63 4.35 16.60
C GLU A 124 -2.16 4.21 16.46
N ALA A 125 -2.72 4.72 15.37
CA ALA A 125 -4.14 4.58 15.07
C ALA A 125 -4.58 3.10 14.96
N LYS A 126 -3.75 2.24 14.35
CA LYS A 126 -4.00 0.79 14.28
C LYS A 126 -3.91 0.11 15.65
N THR A 127 -2.98 0.52 16.51
CA THR A 127 -2.89 0.01 17.89
C THR A 127 -4.17 0.33 18.65
N PHE A 128 -4.58 1.59 18.66
CA PHE A 128 -5.82 2.01 19.31
C PHE A 128 -7.05 1.31 18.73
N ALA A 129 -7.10 1.13 17.41
CA ALA A 129 -8.21 0.43 16.76
C ALA A 129 -8.34 -1.02 17.23
N ARG A 130 -7.23 -1.73 17.45
CA ARG A 130 -7.25 -3.09 18.01
C ARG A 130 -7.76 -3.07 19.45
N GLU A 131 -7.27 -2.16 20.27
CA GLU A 131 -7.68 -2.03 21.69
C GLU A 131 -9.18 -1.73 21.84
N LYS A 132 -9.76 -1.01 20.88
CA LYS A 132 -11.16 -0.57 20.91
C LYS A 132 -12.09 -1.30 19.93
N ASN A 133 -11.63 -2.38 19.31
CA ASN A 133 -12.40 -3.16 18.32
C ASN A 133 -12.94 -2.30 17.15
N ILE A 134 -12.20 -1.27 16.73
CA ILE A 134 -12.48 -0.51 15.50
C ILE A 134 -12.06 -1.38 14.32
N LYS A 135 -13.03 -1.78 13.50
CA LYS A 135 -12.81 -2.75 12.42
C LYS A 135 -11.96 -2.23 11.27
N PHE A 136 -12.02 -0.93 10.97
CA PHE A 136 -11.41 -0.40 9.76
C PHE A 136 -10.46 0.76 10.05
N VAL A 137 -9.20 0.59 9.63
CA VAL A 137 -8.18 1.65 9.57
C VAL A 137 -7.44 1.54 8.24
N TRP A 138 -7.50 2.57 7.42
CA TRP A 138 -6.86 2.57 6.10
C TRP A 138 -6.31 3.94 5.72
N VAL A 139 -5.47 3.96 4.69
CA VAL A 139 -4.93 5.18 4.11
C VAL A 139 -5.65 5.46 2.80
N LYS A 140 -6.02 6.72 2.59
CA LYS A 140 -6.50 7.23 1.31
C LYS A 140 -6.04 8.66 1.15
N ASP A 141 -5.35 8.94 0.05
CA ASP A 141 -4.92 10.29 -0.31
C ASP A 141 -4.02 10.92 0.77
N GLY A 142 -3.16 10.09 1.36
CA GLY A 142 -2.26 10.47 2.45
C GLY A 142 -2.93 10.69 3.80
N PHE A 143 -4.25 10.52 3.92
CA PHE A 143 -4.98 10.62 5.18
C PHE A 143 -5.25 9.24 5.78
N ILE A 144 -5.20 9.16 7.11
CA ILE A 144 -5.62 7.97 7.85
C ILE A 144 -7.11 8.10 8.10
N LEU A 145 -7.85 7.07 7.74
CA LEU A 145 -9.29 6.98 7.91
C LEU A 145 -9.62 5.84 8.85
N MET A 146 -10.54 6.09 9.78
CA MET A 146 -10.99 5.12 10.78
C MET A 146 -12.51 5.02 10.74
N LYS A 147 -13.03 3.79 10.81
CA LYS A 147 -14.48 3.51 10.86
C LYS A 147 -14.72 2.37 11.84
N LYS A 148 -15.63 2.57 12.81
CA LYS A 148 -15.83 1.62 13.92
C LYS A 148 -16.25 0.24 13.42
N ASN A 149 -17.24 0.17 12.55
CA ASN A 149 -17.73 -1.07 11.96
C ASN A 149 -18.53 -0.78 10.67
N GLU A 150 -19.15 -1.81 10.10
CA GLU A 150 -19.90 -1.73 8.84
C GLU A 150 -21.13 -0.82 8.97
N ASN A 151 -21.75 -0.84 10.15
CA ASN A 151 -23.00 -0.15 10.49
C ASN A 151 -22.79 1.31 10.88
N ASP A 152 -21.57 1.72 11.22
CA ASP A 152 -21.27 3.12 11.52
C ASP A 152 -21.29 3.96 10.24
N HIS A 153 -22.06 5.04 10.19
CA HIS A 153 -22.07 5.93 9.02
C HIS A 153 -20.88 6.91 9.01
N ARG A 154 -20.21 7.09 10.15
CA ARG A 154 -19.14 8.07 10.31
C ARG A 154 -17.79 7.47 9.99
N VAL A 155 -17.08 8.12 9.08
CA VAL A 155 -15.64 7.89 8.84
C VAL A 155 -14.88 9.05 9.48
N GLN A 156 -14.02 8.74 10.45
CA GLN A 156 -13.14 9.73 11.06
C GLN A 156 -11.86 9.86 10.26
N LYS A 157 -11.54 11.08 9.84
CA LYS A 157 -10.25 11.43 9.25
C LYS A 157 -9.27 11.84 10.35
N ILE A 158 -8.07 11.28 10.31
CA ILE A 158 -6.96 11.54 11.23
C ILE A 158 -5.74 11.94 10.39
N SER A 159 -5.29 13.18 10.60
CA SER A 159 -4.20 13.84 9.86
C SER A 159 -3.04 14.18 10.78
N THR A 160 -3.29 14.32 12.08
CA THR A 160 -2.31 14.68 13.11
C THR A 160 -2.42 13.80 14.34
N ALA A 161 -1.39 13.83 15.20
CA ALA A 161 -1.41 13.16 16.50
C ALA A 161 -2.50 13.76 17.42
N ASP A 162 -2.65 15.09 17.42
CA ASP A 162 -3.67 15.76 18.24
C ASP A 162 -5.10 15.37 17.84
N GLU A 163 -5.36 15.19 16.54
CA GLU A 163 -6.65 14.68 16.06
C GLU A 163 -6.90 13.25 16.54
N LEU A 164 -5.87 12.40 16.57
CA LEU A 164 -5.96 11.05 17.12
C LEU A 164 -6.23 11.09 18.62
N GLU A 165 -5.52 11.92 19.39
CA GLU A 165 -5.75 12.09 20.82
C GLU A 165 -7.15 12.61 21.13
N LYS A 166 -7.63 13.60 20.38
CA LYS A 166 -9.00 14.08 20.50
C LYS A 166 -10.01 12.98 20.19
N TYR A 167 -9.75 12.13 19.18
CA TYR A 167 -10.62 10.99 18.88
C TYR A 167 -10.62 9.97 20.03
N LYS A 168 -9.46 9.64 20.59
CA LYS A 168 -9.33 8.72 21.74
C LYS A 168 -10.11 9.19 22.97
N ARG A 169 -10.07 10.49 23.29
CA ARG A 169 -10.79 11.08 24.44
C ARG A 169 -12.31 11.05 24.29
N ASN A 170 -12.81 11.09 23.06
CA ASN A 170 -14.23 11.13 22.74
C ASN A 170 -14.78 9.78 22.25
N PHE A 171 -13.99 8.71 22.36
CA PHE A 171 -14.36 7.39 21.84
C PHE A 171 -15.28 6.63 22.80
#